data_AF-A0A5B8FUZ5-F1
#
_entry.id   AF-A0A5B8FUZ5-F1
#
_cell.length_a   1.000
_cell.length_b   1.000
_cell.length_c   1.000
_cell.angle_alpha   90.00
_cell.angle_beta   90.00
_cell.angle_gamma   90.00
#
_symmetry.space_group_name_H-M   'P 1'
#
loop_
_entity.id
_entity.type
_entity.pdbx_description
1 polymer ?
#
loop_
_entity_poly.entity_id
_entity_poly.type
_entity_poly.pdbx_seq_one_letter_code
_entity_poly.pdbx_strand_id
1 'polypeptide(L)'
;MILIEREVGGDYRDEVSKALVKAGCLYSLAWGIDCAAWDDSVDWAFLAAYDFGKYPENKFVMTTWHDDETLEEVVEFSKHCADNSNIKLEDILVLDFSHHERSQLIEKLYLAA
;
A
#
# COMPACT_ATOMS: atom_id res chain seq x y z
N MET A 1 -1.50 -3.02 1.90
CA MET A 1 -1.22 -3.62 0.58
C MET A 1 -2.33 -3.24 -0.39
N ILE A 2 -1.96 -2.76 -1.57
CA ILE A 2 -2.85 -2.30 -2.63
C ILE A 2 -2.59 -3.21 -3.84
N LEU A 3 -3.53 -4.09 -4.16
CA LEU A 3 -3.42 -5.03 -5.27
C LEU A 3 -4.28 -4.53 -6.42
N ILE A 4 -3.69 -4.24 -7.58
CA ILE A 4 -4.38 -3.61 -8.70
C ILE A 4 -4.37 -4.51 -9.93
N GLU A 5 -5.50 -5.14 -10.23
CA GLU A 5 -5.69 -6.00 -11.42
C GLU A 5 -6.75 -5.47 -12.39
N ARG A 6 -7.31 -4.30 -12.09
CA ARG A 6 -8.17 -3.56 -13.01
C ARG A 6 -7.79 -2.09 -13.00
N GLU A 7 -8.15 -1.41 -14.06
CA GLU A 7 -8.00 0.04 -14.14
C GLU A 7 -8.81 0.73 -13.02
N VAL A 8 -8.15 1.68 -12.36
CA VAL A 8 -8.74 2.53 -11.32
C VAL A 8 -8.48 3.98 -11.69
N GLY A 9 -9.54 4.78 -11.81
CA GLY A 9 -9.44 6.18 -12.17
C GLY A 9 -8.66 7.01 -11.14
N GLY A 10 -7.91 8.01 -11.63
CA GLY A 10 -7.01 8.84 -10.82
C GLY A 10 -7.70 9.51 -9.61
N ASP A 11 -8.89 10.09 -9.80
CA ASP A 11 -9.63 10.75 -8.71
C ASP A 11 -9.91 9.78 -7.55
N TYR A 12 -10.34 8.55 -7.85
CA TYR A 12 -10.65 7.56 -6.82
C TYR A 12 -9.37 7.00 -6.17
N ARG A 13 -8.30 6.82 -6.94
CA ARG A 13 -6.98 6.50 -6.40
C ARG A 13 -6.53 7.55 -5.37
N ASP A 14 -6.65 8.83 -5.71
CA ASP A 14 -6.26 9.93 -4.82
C ASP A 14 -7.13 10.00 -3.55
N GLU A 15 -8.44 9.71 -3.66
CA GLU A 15 -9.32 9.60 -2.50
C GLU A 15 -8.92 8.46 -1.57
N VAL A 16 -8.60 7.29 -2.11
CA VAL A 16 -8.13 6.13 -1.34
C VAL A 16 -6.79 6.44 -0.67
N SER A 17 -5.82 7.02 -1.39
CA SER A 17 -4.52 7.43 -0.85
C SER A 17 -4.66 8.39 0.33
N LYS A 18 -5.52 9.42 0.20
CA LYS A 18 -5.84 10.34 1.31
C LYS A 18 -6.48 9.62 2.49
N ALA A 19 -7.37 8.66 2.23
CA ALA A 19 -8.00 7.88 3.29
C ALA A 19 -6.99 7.02 4.06
N LEU A 20 -6.04 6.37 3.35
CA LEU A 20 -4.97 5.58 3.96
C LEU A 20 -4.06 6.44 4.85
N VAL A 21 -3.60 7.58 4.34
CA VAL A 21 -2.77 8.53 5.13
C VAL A 21 -3.53 9.00 6.36
N LYS A 22 -4.81 9.40 6.19
CA LYS A 22 -5.66 9.88 7.29
C LYS A 22 -5.92 8.79 8.35
N ALA A 23 -6.01 7.53 7.93
CA ALA A 23 -6.17 6.39 8.83
C ALA A 23 -4.89 6.07 9.63
N GLY A 24 -3.77 6.73 9.35
CA GLY A 24 -2.51 6.50 10.02
C GLY A 24 -1.73 5.32 9.46
N CYS A 25 -1.92 4.99 8.17
CA CYS A 25 -1.05 4.06 7.46
C CYS A 25 0.43 4.48 7.65
N LEU A 26 1.32 3.52 7.85
CA LEU A 26 2.76 3.75 8.01
C LEU A 26 3.60 3.07 6.92
N TYR A 27 2.97 2.17 6.16
CA TYR A 27 3.59 1.46 5.07
C TYR A 27 2.53 1.13 4.01
N SER A 28 2.74 1.61 2.78
CA SER A 28 1.94 1.26 1.63
C SER A 28 2.80 0.45 0.66
N LEU A 29 2.28 -0.68 0.20
CA LEU A 29 2.86 -1.41 -0.91
C LEU A 29 1.82 -1.54 -2.01
N ALA A 30 2.19 -1.22 -3.23
CA ALA A 30 1.34 -1.30 -4.41
C ALA A 30 1.90 -2.35 -5.38
N TRP A 31 1.00 -3.17 -5.94
CA TRP A 31 1.36 -4.21 -6.91
C TRP A 31 0.36 -4.27 -8.05
N GLY A 32 0.85 -4.53 -9.25
CA GLY A 32 0.04 -4.70 -10.47
C GLY A 32 -0.10 -3.42 -11.28
N ILE A 33 -1.26 -3.25 -11.92
CA ILE A 33 -1.51 -2.19 -12.91
C ILE A 33 -1.30 -0.82 -12.28
N ASP A 34 -0.44 -0.01 -12.91
CA ASP A 34 -0.12 1.35 -12.49
C ASP A 34 0.32 1.48 -11.02
N CYS A 35 0.93 0.45 -10.43
CA CYS A 35 1.32 0.46 -9.01
C CYS A 35 2.28 1.61 -8.65
N ALA A 36 3.19 2.00 -9.54
CA ALA A 36 4.03 3.19 -9.35
C ALA A 36 3.20 4.48 -9.21
N ALA A 37 2.08 4.60 -9.93
CA ALA A 37 1.20 5.77 -9.78
C ALA A 37 0.39 5.75 -8.47
N TRP A 38 0.19 4.58 -7.87
CA TRP A 38 -0.36 4.45 -6.51
C TRP A 38 0.65 4.84 -5.44
N ASP A 39 1.90 4.45 -5.62
CA ASP A 39 3.02 4.89 -4.79
C ASP A 39 3.11 6.43 -4.74
N ASP A 40 3.20 7.06 -5.92
CA ASP A 40 3.20 8.51 -6.07
C ASP A 40 1.97 9.16 -5.40
N SER A 41 0.78 8.58 -5.60
CA SER A 41 -0.47 9.13 -5.05
C SER A 41 -0.50 9.11 -3.52
N VAL A 42 0.05 8.07 -2.89
CA VAL A 42 0.18 7.98 -1.42
C VAL A 42 1.19 9.00 -0.91
N ASP A 43 2.32 9.17 -1.57
CA ASP A 43 3.34 10.17 -1.23
C ASP A 43 2.78 11.60 -1.31
N TRP A 44 2.09 11.94 -2.40
CA TRP A 44 1.44 13.24 -2.54
C TRP A 44 0.37 13.46 -1.47
N ALA A 45 -0.43 12.44 -1.16
CA ALA A 45 -1.43 12.53 -0.10
C ALA A 45 -0.80 12.75 1.28
N PHE A 46 0.34 12.09 1.56
CA PHE A 46 1.09 12.27 2.79
C PHE A 46 1.64 13.69 2.90
N LEU A 47 2.35 14.18 1.88
CA LEU A 47 2.90 15.53 1.88
C LEU A 47 1.82 16.61 2.00
N ALA A 48 0.71 16.45 1.28
CA ALA A 48 -0.41 17.38 1.35
C ALA A 48 -1.07 17.41 2.74
N ALA A 49 -1.12 16.29 3.46
CA ALA A 49 -1.66 16.24 4.82
C ALA A 49 -0.86 17.08 5.83
N TYR A 50 0.40 17.41 5.52
CA TYR A 50 1.27 18.28 6.30
C TYR A 50 1.54 19.63 5.61
N ASP A 51 0.74 20.00 4.61
CA ASP A 51 0.89 21.26 3.87
C ASP A 51 2.31 21.41 3.26
N PHE A 52 2.90 20.28 2.84
CA PHE A 52 4.29 20.18 2.34
C PHE A 52 5.35 20.69 3.34
N GLY A 53 4.98 20.77 4.62
CA GLY A 53 5.84 21.20 5.71
C GLY A 53 6.55 20.06 6.41
N LYS A 54 6.98 20.31 7.65
CA LYS A 54 7.61 19.30 8.50
C LYS A 54 6.56 18.33 9.03
N TYR A 55 6.89 17.05 9.05
CA TYR A 55 6.11 15.98 9.65
C TYR A 55 6.95 15.23 10.71
N PRO A 56 6.31 14.57 11.69
CA PRO A 56 7.01 13.67 12.60
C PRO A 56 7.55 12.45 11.83
N GLU A 57 8.80 12.06 12.05
CA GLU A 57 9.41 10.90 11.36
C GLU A 57 8.61 9.60 11.60
N ASN A 58 8.05 9.43 12.81
CA ASN A 58 7.23 8.27 13.17
C ASN A 58 5.81 8.27 12.53
N LYS A 59 5.51 9.25 11.68
CA LYS A 59 4.29 9.32 10.88
C LYS A 59 4.56 9.14 9.40
N PHE A 60 5.82 9.09 8.98
CA PHE A 60 6.18 8.90 7.59
C PHE A 60 5.58 7.60 7.05
N VAL A 61 4.92 7.69 5.90
CA VAL A 61 4.41 6.52 5.19
C VAL A 61 5.52 6.04 4.26
N MET A 62 6.09 4.88 4.55
CA MET A 62 6.98 4.24 3.59
C MET A 62 6.15 3.69 2.43
N THR A 63 6.57 3.94 1.20
CA THR A 63 5.90 3.45 0.00
C THR A 63 6.85 2.54 -0.80
N THR A 64 6.28 1.50 -1.41
CA THR A 64 6.98 0.67 -2.39
C THR A 64 6.02 0.25 -3.49
N TRP A 65 6.50 0.15 -4.73
CA TRP A 65 5.78 -0.44 -5.85
C TRP A 65 6.49 -1.70 -6.35
N HIS A 66 5.71 -2.64 -6.88
CA HIS A 66 6.15 -3.96 -7.32
C HIS A 66 5.47 -4.25 -8.67
N ASP A 67 6.12 -3.89 -9.78
CA ASP A 67 5.58 -4.01 -11.13
C ASP A 67 6.03 -5.28 -11.87
N ASP A 68 7.08 -5.94 -11.38
CA ASP A 68 7.69 -7.11 -12.02
C ASP A 68 7.58 -8.39 -11.17
N GLU A 69 7.11 -8.30 -9.93
CA GLU A 69 6.92 -9.42 -9.00
C GLU A 69 5.59 -10.16 -9.19
N THR A 70 5.52 -11.39 -8.73
CA THR A 70 4.26 -12.14 -8.58
C THR A 70 3.50 -11.75 -7.32
N LEU A 71 2.20 -12.08 -7.25
CA LEU A 71 1.39 -11.83 -6.05
C LEU A 71 1.97 -12.54 -4.82
N GLU A 72 2.45 -13.77 -4.99
CA GLU A 72 3.12 -14.56 -3.95
C GLU A 72 4.37 -13.85 -3.41
N GLU A 73 5.25 -13.36 -4.29
CA GLU A 73 6.47 -12.64 -3.90
C GLU A 73 6.14 -11.34 -3.16
N VAL A 74 5.12 -10.59 -3.60
CA VAL A 74 4.69 -9.37 -2.91
C VAL A 74 4.08 -9.64 -1.54
N VAL A 75 3.31 -10.72 -1.41
CA VAL A 75 2.78 -11.15 -0.12
C VAL A 75 3.92 -11.54 0.82
N GLU A 76 4.92 -12.27 0.33
CA GLU A 76 6.13 -12.61 1.10
C GLU A 76 6.91 -11.36 1.53
N PHE A 77 7.13 -10.43 0.60
CA PHE A 77 7.77 -9.14 0.87
C PHE A 77 7.00 -8.36 1.95
N SER A 78 5.67 -8.30 1.87
CA SER A 78 4.84 -7.57 2.84
C SER A 78 4.98 -8.06 4.27
N LYS A 79 5.37 -9.33 4.46
CA LYS A 79 5.51 -9.94 5.77
C LYS A 79 6.92 -9.85 6.33
N HIS A 80 7.93 -9.96 5.46
CA HIS A 80 9.33 -10.10 5.88
C HIS A 80 10.19 -8.88 5.62
N CYS A 81 9.81 -8.02 4.67
CA CYS A 81 10.62 -6.91 4.20
C CYS A 81 9.97 -5.54 4.45
N ALA A 82 8.66 -5.49 4.67
CA ALA A 82 7.97 -4.27 5.08
C ALA A 82 8.30 -3.93 6.55
N ASP A 83 9.49 -3.38 6.77
CA ASP A 83 9.95 -2.91 8.07
C ASP A 83 9.87 -1.38 8.13
N ASN A 84 9.24 -0.87 9.18
CA ASN A 84 9.41 0.51 9.58
C ASN A 84 10.38 0.48 10.78
N SER A 85 11.66 0.77 10.52
CA SER A 85 12.80 0.60 11.45
C SER A 85 12.59 1.07 12.90
N ASN A 86 11.61 1.92 13.17
CA ASN A 86 11.30 2.47 14.49
C ASN A 86 9.93 2.01 15.06
N ILE A 87 9.09 1.33 14.28
CA ILE A 87 7.71 0.99 14.63
C ILE A 87 7.36 -0.42 14.12
N LYS A 88 6.94 -1.28 15.04
CA LYS A 88 6.38 -2.57 14.67
C LYS A 88 5.02 -2.39 13.99
N LEU A 89 4.87 -2.91 12.78
CA LEU A 89 3.59 -2.99 12.08
C LEU A 89 2.84 -4.22 12.59
N GLU A 90 1.66 -4.02 13.20
CA GLU A 90 0.86 -5.10 13.80
C GLU A 90 -0.35 -5.50 12.95
N ASP A 91 -0.84 -4.57 12.15
CA ASP A 91 -2.03 -4.75 11.31
C ASP A 91 -1.68 -4.62 9.83
N ILE A 92 -2.35 -5.41 9.00
CA ILE A 92 -2.32 -5.30 7.54
C ILE A 92 -3.73 -5.10 7.01
N LEU A 93 -3.89 -4.07 6.19
CA LEU A 93 -5.08 -3.87 5.35
C LEU A 93 -4.75 -4.26 3.91
N VAL A 94 -5.58 -5.12 3.32
CA VAL A 94 -5.50 -5.46 1.90
C VAL A 94 -6.64 -4.78 1.15
N LEU A 95 -6.29 -3.93 0.19
CA LEU A 95 -7.21 -3.37 -0.78
C LEU A 95 -7.02 -4.10 -2.10
N ASP A 96 -8.01 -4.89 -2.50
CA ASP A 96 -7.95 -5.65 -3.74
C ASP A 96 -8.87 -5.04 -4.82
N PHE A 97 -8.24 -4.39 -5.80
CA PHE A 97 -8.89 -3.86 -6.99
C PHE A 97 -8.81 -4.89 -8.10
N SER A 98 -9.55 -5.99 -7.93
CA SER A 98 -9.72 -7.04 -8.94
C SER A 98 -11.18 -7.10 -9.40
N HIS A 99 -11.44 -7.86 -10.46
CA HIS A 99 -12.82 -8.15 -10.91
C HIS A 99 -13.44 -9.35 -10.20
N HIS A 100 -12.65 -10.12 -9.45
CA HIS A 100 -13.05 -11.40 -8.87
C HIS A 100 -12.70 -11.47 -7.39
N GLU A 101 -13.62 -11.98 -6.58
CA GLU A 101 -13.36 -12.22 -5.16
C GLU A 101 -12.21 -13.23 -5.02
N ARG A 102 -11.17 -12.86 -4.25
CA ARG A 102 -9.98 -13.68 -4.01
C ARG A 102 -9.35 -13.48 -2.63
N SER A 103 -10.11 -12.98 -1.66
CA SER A 103 -9.62 -12.74 -0.30
C SER A 103 -9.10 -14.01 0.35
N GLN A 104 -9.77 -15.16 0.13
CA GLN A 104 -9.32 -16.46 0.64
C GLN A 104 -7.96 -16.89 0.09
N LEU A 105 -7.68 -16.59 -1.18
CA LEU A 105 -6.38 -16.88 -1.79
C LEU A 105 -5.30 -16.02 -1.12
N ILE A 106 -5.54 -14.70 -1.03
CA ILE A 106 -4.58 -13.76 -0.44
C ILE A 106 -4.31 -14.10 1.02
N GLU A 107 -5.35 -14.40 1.80
CA GLU A 107 -5.20 -14.82 3.20
C GLU A 107 -4.37 -16.10 3.31
N LYS A 108 -4.61 -17.09 2.45
CA LYS A 108 -3.83 -18.32 2.42
C LYS A 108 -2.35 -18.05 2.08
N LEU A 109 -2.07 -17.18 1.12
CA LEU A 109 -0.70 -16.79 0.78
C LEU A 109 -0.03 -16.10 1.97
N TYR A 110 -0.72 -15.17 2.62
CA TYR A 110 -0.17 -14.42 3.76
C TYR A 110 0.11 -15.30 4.98
N LEU A 111 -0.74 -16.30 5.23
CA LEU A 111 -0.52 -17.28 6.29
C LEU A 111 0.60 -18.29 5.97
N ALA A 112 0.91 -18.48 4.69
CA ALA A 112 1.95 -19.41 4.23
C ALA A 112 3.33 -18.76 4.10
N ALA A 113 3.41 -17.44 3.88
CA ALA A 113 4.64 -16.65 3.93
C ALA A 113 5.28 -16.71 5.33
#